data_AF-A0AA42W782-F1
#
_entry.id   AF-A0AA42W782-F1
#
_cell.length_a   1.000
_cell.length_b   1.000
_cell.length_c   1.000
_cell.angle_alpha   90.00
_cell.angle_beta   90.00
_cell.angle_gamma   90.00
#
_symmetry.space_group_name_H-M   'P 1'
#
loop_
_entity.id
_entity.type
_entity.pdbx_description
1 polymer ?
#
loop_
_entity_poly.entity_id
_entity_poly.type
_entity_poly.pdbx_seq_one_letter_code
_entity_poly.pdbx_strand_id
1 'polypeptide(L)'
;MQPTAPKTPRGIQEADVWAAADALLAEGHKPTIEKVRLHMGRGSPNTVAPMLDAWFSTLGARLGLNQHTQDLRNSVPTEVLEAAQGLWSVALQHAQQAADQALTDREAELQHSQAQLQAQEARLAQREEGLQQQKEAMDAALKLAHAQREDLSRRLDEMQQQLQERHALVERLRQENADQRKHQEALREQQAQELQVASQERQRLAEQFAGNERRMLADLDRSRQEVEKSKKSLQDAERKAEARYEELQARYLHSEEELLNARAANVQLQQSTAVAQERVQELKALLEMRATQPVAAAAVDSQADKQRTNNRSLQRRALSQRALRLPRK
;
A
#
# COMPACT_ATOMS: atom_id res chain seq x y z
N MET A 1 -67.63 11.02 159.34
CA MET A 1 -68.73 11.94 158.98
C MET A 1 -68.38 12.57 157.64
N GLN A 2 -69.16 12.29 156.60
CA GLN A 2 -69.17 13.16 155.42
C GLN A 2 -69.97 14.42 155.76
N PRO A 3 -69.52 15.59 155.29
CA PRO A 3 -70.44 16.63 154.90
C PRO A 3 -70.24 17.00 153.43
N THR A 4 -71.29 16.68 152.66
CA THR A 4 -71.96 17.55 151.68
C THR A 4 -71.12 18.26 150.62
N ALA A 5 -71.25 17.74 149.40
CA ALA A 5 -71.00 18.47 148.16
C ALA A 5 -71.77 19.80 148.09
N PRO A 6 -71.15 20.91 147.66
CA PRO A 6 -71.86 22.00 147.04
C PRO A 6 -72.09 21.71 145.55
N LYS A 7 -73.36 21.77 145.15
CA LYS A 7 -73.81 21.72 143.75
C LYS A 7 -73.45 23.03 143.03
N THR A 8 -72.95 22.87 141.79
CA THR A 8 -73.02 23.79 140.62
C THR A 8 -72.16 25.07 140.64
N PRO A 9 -71.67 25.56 139.47
CA PRO A 9 -72.27 25.43 138.15
C PRO A 9 -71.55 24.45 137.21
N ARG A 10 -72.34 23.88 136.28
CA ARG A 10 -71.85 23.11 135.12
C ARG A 10 -71.21 24.05 134.08
N GLY A 11 -70.25 24.85 134.49
CA GLY A 11 -69.51 25.79 133.65
C GLY A 11 -68.02 25.53 133.77
N ILE A 12 -67.31 25.57 132.66
CA ILE A 12 -65.84 25.50 132.62
C ILE A 12 -65.30 26.79 133.22
N GLN A 13 -64.30 26.69 134.10
CA GLN A 13 -63.60 27.86 134.64
C GLN A 13 -62.39 28.21 133.75
N GLU A 14 -62.12 29.50 133.61
CA GLU A 14 -61.00 30.01 132.80
C GLU A 14 -59.64 29.52 133.31
N ALA A 15 -59.47 29.44 134.64
CA ALA A 15 -58.23 28.95 135.27
C ALA A 15 -57.91 27.50 134.89
N ASP A 16 -58.92 26.63 134.78
CA ASP A 16 -58.73 25.22 134.40
C ASP A 16 -58.28 25.11 132.92
N VAL A 17 -58.84 25.95 132.04
CA VAL A 17 -58.48 26.01 130.61
C VAL A 17 -57.05 26.47 130.43
N TRP A 18 -56.63 27.47 131.20
CA TRP A 18 -55.27 28.01 131.16
C TRP A 18 -54.25 27.00 131.68
N ALA A 19 -54.55 26.32 132.79
CA ALA A 19 -53.67 25.28 133.34
C ALA A 19 -53.50 24.11 132.36
N ALA A 20 -54.59 23.69 131.69
CA ALA A 20 -54.53 22.64 130.68
C ALA A 20 -53.78 23.09 129.41
N ALA A 21 -53.91 24.36 129.01
CA ALA A 21 -53.15 24.92 127.89
C ALA A 21 -51.65 25.05 128.20
N ASP A 22 -51.30 25.48 129.42
CA ASP A 22 -49.92 25.55 129.90
C ASP A 22 -49.28 24.15 129.99
N ALA A 23 -50.00 23.13 130.46
CA ALA A 23 -49.53 21.74 130.51
C ALA A 23 -49.27 21.17 129.10
N LEU A 24 -50.21 21.40 128.16
CA LEU A 24 -50.02 20.98 126.76
C LEU A 24 -48.84 21.70 126.11
N LEU A 25 -48.63 22.98 126.41
CA LEU A 25 -47.48 23.73 125.91
C LEU A 25 -46.16 23.18 126.48
N ALA A 26 -46.12 22.83 127.77
CA ALA A 26 -44.96 22.20 128.42
C ALA A 26 -44.63 20.81 127.83
N GLU A 27 -45.65 20.08 127.37
CA GLU A 27 -45.50 18.82 126.63
C GLU A 27 -45.11 19.02 125.14
N GLY A 28 -44.94 20.27 124.68
CA GLY A 28 -44.57 20.60 123.31
C GLY A 28 -45.73 20.47 122.30
N HIS A 29 -46.96 20.34 122.78
CA HIS A 29 -48.15 20.24 121.94
C HIS A 29 -48.86 21.60 121.81
N LYS A 30 -49.27 21.95 120.59
CA LYS A 30 -50.06 23.17 120.35
C LYS A 30 -51.39 23.09 121.11
N PRO A 31 -51.69 24.03 122.03
CA PRO A 31 -52.96 24.06 122.74
C PRO A 31 -54.08 24.49 121.80
N THR A 32 -54.71 23.53 121.13
CA THR A 32 -55.91 23.76 120.30
C THR A 32 -57.16 23.47 121.11
N ILE A 33 -58.30 24.11 120.77
CA ILE A 33 -59.59 23.95 121.47
C ILE A 33 -59.93 22.47 121.73
N GLU A 34 -59.71 21.61 120.74
CA GLU A 34 -59.97 20.17 120.84
C GLU A 34 -59.03 19.44 121.80
N LYS A 35 -57.74 19.79 121.80
CA LYS A 35 -56.72 19.19 122.67
C LYS A 35 -56.85 19.63 124.11
N VAL A 36 -57.14 20.91 124.35
CA VAL A 36 -57.40 21.44 125.70
C VAL A 36 -58.65 20.77 126.27
N ARG A 37 -59.69 20.60 125.45
CA ARG A 37 -60.89 19.84 125.84
C ARG A 37 -60.59 18.36 126.12
N LEU A 38 -59.75 17.72 125.30
CA LEU A 38 -59.34 16.33 125.49
C LEU A 38 -58.57 16.15 126.80
N HIS A 39 -57.65 17.08 127.10
CA HIS A 39 -56.82 17.06 128.31
C HIS A 39 -57.64 17.32 129.58
N MET A 40 -58.66 18.18 129.51
CA MET A 40 -59.59 18.43 130.61
C MET A 40 -60.73 17.39 130.72
N GLY A 41 -60.99 16.63 129.65
CA GLY A 41 -62.10 15.68 129.55
C GLY A 41 -63.51 16.29 129.55
N ARG A 42 -63.64 17.63 129.55
CA ARG A 42 -64.93 18.34 129.67
C ARG A 42 -64.90 19.71 128.97
N GLY A 43 -66.07 20.16 128.52
CA GLY A 43 -66.27 21.52 128.03
C GLY A 43 -66.77 21.65 126.59
N SER A 44 -67.65 22.62 126.32
CA SER A 44 -68.12 22.94 124.96
C SER A 44 -67.05 23.74 124.19
N PRO A 45 -66.85 23.49 122.87
CA PRO A 45 -65.97 24.29 122.03
C PRO A 45 -66.23 25.80 122.14
N ASN A 46 -67.50 26.20 122.25
CA ASN A 46 -67.91 27.61 122.32
C ASN A 46 -67.53 28.29 123.64
N THR A 47 -67.24 27.51 124.69
CA THR A 47 -66.84 28.04 126.01
C THR A 47 -65.32 28.01 126.19
N VAL A 48 -64.64 27.01 125.63
CA VAL A 48 -63.16 26.92 125.67
C VAL A 48 -62.52 27.92 124.72
N ALA A 49 -63.12 28.18 123.55
CA ALA A 49 -62.52 29.07 122.55
C ALA A 49 -62.21 30.49 123.07
N PRO A 50 -63.15 31.24 123.70
CA PRO A 50 -62.84 32.59 124.18
C PRO A 50 -61.80 32.62 125.31
N MET A 51 -61.82 31.61 126.18
CA MET A 51 -60.89 31.50 127.31
C MET A 51 -59.48 31.11 126.86
N LEU A 52 -59.38 30.26 125.83
CA LEU A 52 -58.11 29.90 125.19
C LEU A 52 -57.53 31.08 124.40
N ASP A 53 -58.37 31.88 123.74
CA ASP A 53 -57.94 33.09 123.05
C ASP A 53 -57.42 34.16 124.04
N ALA A 54 -58.07 34.31 125.20
CA ALA A 54 -57.57 35.17 126.29
C ALA A 54 -56.23 34.66 126.85
N TRP A 55 -56.08 33.34 127.00
CA TRP A 55 -54.80 32.72 127.37
C TRP A 55 -53.70 33.00 126.33
N PHE A 56 -53.94 32.74 125.05
CA PHE A 56 -52.98 33.01 123.97
C PHE A 56 -52.59 34.49 123.89
N SER A 57 -53.55 35.40 124.11
CA SER A 57 -53.30 36.84 124.10
C SER A 57 -52.37 37.29 125.24
N THR A 58 -52.42 36.62 126.40
CA THR A 58 -51.56 36.91 127.55
C THR A 58 -50.27 36.08 127.56
N LEU A 59 -50.21 34.98 126.80
CA LEU A 59 -49.05 34.09 126.69
C LEU A 59 -47.80 34.82 126.19
N GLY A 60 -47.93 35.71 125.21
CA GLY A 60 -46.79 36.48 124.67
C GLY A 60 -46.12 37.39 125.71
N ALA A 61 -46.89 37.94 126.66
CA ALA A 61 -46.36 38.69 127.79
C ALA A 61 -45.75 37.77 128.86
N ARG A 62 -46.37 36.63 129.13
CA ARG A 62 -45.92 35.65 130.14
C ARG A 62 -44.63 34.91 129.76
N LEU A 63 -44.47 34.54 128.48
CA LEU A 63 -43.26 33.91 127.97
C LEU A 63 -42.10 34.89 127.84
N GLY A 64 -42.35 36.18 128.13
CA GLY A 64 -41.35 37.22 128.04
C GLY A 64 -40.76 37.35 126.65
N LEU A 65 -41.32 36.78 125.57
CA LEU A 65 -40.67 36.84 124.24
C LEU A 65 -40.43 38.29 123.79
N ASN A 66 -41.33 39.21 124.15
CA ASN A 66 -41.16 40.63 123.90
C ASN A 66 -40.14 41.28 124.84
N GLN A 67 -40.06 40.87 126.11
CA GLN A 67 -39.09 41.39 127.06
C GLN A 67 -37.71 40.79 126.82
N HIS A 68 -37.57 39.48 126.66
CA HIS A 68 -36.32 38.78 126.40
C HIS A 68 -35.66 39.20 125.07
N THR A 69 -36.43 39.44 124.00
CA THR A 69 -35.85 39.98 122.75
C THR A 69 -35.45 41.44 122.90
N GLN A 70 -36.18 42.21 123.71
CA GLN A 70 -35.83 43.60 124.06
C GLN A 70 -34.66 43.66 125.03
N ASP A 71 -34.54 42.73 125.98
CA ASP A 71 -33.51 42.59 126.99
C ASP A 71 -32.23 42.06 126.34
N LEU A 72 -32.32 41.16 125.37
CA LEU A 72 -31.19 40.77 124.51
C LEU A 72 -30.71 41.96 123.68
N ARG A 73 -31.62 42.79 123.14
CA ARG A 73 -31.26 44.05 122.47
C ARG A 73 -30.68 45.11 123.40
N ASN A 74 -31.13 45.15 124.66
CA ASN A 74 -30.69 46.11 125.68
C ASN A 74 -29.46 45.62 126.48
N SER A 75 -29.15 44.33 126.46
CA SER A 75 -28.02 43.71 127.17
C SER A 75 -26.75 43.64 126.33
N VAL A 76 -26.88 43.79 125.00
CA VAL A 76 -25.73 44.04 124.14
C VAL A 76 -25.44 45.54 124.20
N PRO A 77 -24.25 45.96 124.68
CA PRO A 77 -23.85 47.36 124.66
C PRO A 77 -23.95 47.90 123.22
N THR A 78 -24.44 49.12 123.07
CA THR A 78 -24.60 49.80 121.76
C THR A 78 -23.32 49.72 120.92
N GLU A 79 -22.17 49.85 121.56
CA GLU A 79 -20.84 49.74 120.92
C GLU A 79 -20.60 48.39 120.21
N VAL A 80 -21.08 47.28 120.79
CA VAL A 80 -20.93 45.94 120.20
C VAL A 80 -21.85 45.77 119.01
N LEU A 81 -23.06 46.35 119.07
CA LEU A 81 -24.05 46.28 117.99
C LEU A 81 -23.63 47.14 116.80
N GLU A 82 -23.09 48.35 117.04
CA GLU A 82 -22.50 49.21 116.01
C GLU A 82 -21.27 48.55 115.37
N ALA A 83 -20.38 47.94 116.17
CA ALA A 83 -19.25 47.18 115.64
C ALA A 83 -19.68 45.99 114.77
N ALA A 84 -20.72 45.25 115.17
CA ALA A 84 -21.26 44.13 114.39
C ALA A 84 -21.91 44.60 113.08
N GLN A 85 -22.64 45.72 113.08
CA GLN A 85 -23.20 46.33 111.86
C GLN A 85 -22.08 46.86 110.94
N GLY A 86 -21.04 47.46 111.50
CA GLY A 86 -19.84 47.88 110.79
C GLY A 86 -19.15 46.69 110.11
N LEU A 87 -18.88 45.62 110.85
CA LEU A 87 -18.29 44.39 110.31
C LEU A 87 -19.16 43.74 109.23
N TRP A 88 -20.48 43.72 109.40
CA TRP A 88 -21.42 43.18 108.41
C TRP A 88 -21.45 44.03 107.13
N SER A 89 -21.45 45.36 107.24
CA SER A 89 -21.43 46.24 106.07
C SER A 89 -20.11 46.12 105.29
N VAL A 90 -18.97 46.00 105.98
CA VAL A 90 -17.67 45.72 105.36
C VAL A 90 -17.66 44.34 104.70
N ALA A 91 -18.21 43.31 105.34
CA ALA A 91 -18.32 41.99 104.75
C ALA A 91 -19.18 41.99 103.47
N LEU A 92 -20.29 42.73 103.47
CA LEU A 92 -21.16 42.88 102.30
C LEU A 92 -20.46 43.63 101.17
N GLN A 93 -19.72 44.70 101.48
CA GLN A 93 -18.91 45.44 100.50
C GLN A 93 -17.82 44.55 99.90
N HIS A 94 -17.11 43.77 100.72
CA HIS A 94 -16.12 42.80 100.23
C HIS A 94 -16.76 41.71 99.36
N ALA A 95 -17.94 41.21 99.72
CA ALA A 95 -18.66 40.22 98.93
C ALA A 95 -19.12 40.80 97.58
N GLN A 96 -19.60 42.05 97.56
CA GLN A 96 -19.95 42.76 96.32
C GLN A 96 -18.73 42.97 95.44
N GLN A 97 -17.62 43.47 95.99
CA GLN A 97 -16.38 43.65 95.23
C GLN A 97 -15.85 42.32 94.67
N ALA A 98 -15.91 41.23 95.43
CA ALA A 98 -15.51 39.92 94.95
C ALA A 98 -16.44 39.39 93.84
N ALA A 99 -17.75 39.65 93.95
CA ALA A 99 -18.71 39.29 92.91
C ALA A 99 -18.49 40.10 91.63
N ASP A 100 -18.28 41.41 91.74
CA ASP A 100 -17.99 42.28 90.60
C ASP A 100 -16.69 41.87 89.91
N GLN A 101 -15.62 41.57 90.68
CA GLN A 101 -14.37 41.04 90.15
C GLN A 101 -14.57 39.72 89.40
N ALA A 102 -15.30 38.77 90.01
CA ALA A 102 -15.59 37.48 89.38
C ALA A 102 -16.42 37.63 88.10
N LEU A 103 -17.34 38.60 88.04
CA LEU A 103 -18.10 38.92 86.82
C LEU A 103 -17.19 39.52 85.75
N THR A 104 -16.34 40.50 86.10
CA THR A 104 -15.42 41.11 85.12
C THR A 104 -14.42 40.10 84.56
N ASP A 105 -13.90 39.20 85.41
CA ASP A 105 -12.98 38.14 84.98
C ASP A 105 -13.67 37.18 84.03
N ARG A 106 -14.91 36.77 84.35
CA ARG A 106 -15.72 35.89 83.50
C ARG A 106 -16.09 36.54 82.17
N GLU A 107 -16.43 37.83 82.17
CA GLU A 107 -16.68 38.59 80.96
C GLU A 107 -15.43 38.70 80.09
N ALA A 108 -14.26 38.94 80.68
CA ALA A 108 -12.99 38.97 79.98
C ALA A 108 -12.64 37.60 79.36
N GLU A 109 -12.83 36.50 80.09
CA GLU A 109 -12.66 35.13 79.57
C GLU A 109 -13.63 34.82 78.42
N LEU A 110 -14.89 35.23 78.55
CA LEU A 110 -15.90 35.07 77.49
C LEU A 110 -15.53 35.88 76.25
N GLN A 111 -15.12 37.14 76.40
CA GLN A 111 -14.66 37.95 75.27
C GLN A 111 -13.42 37.36 74.61
N HIS A 112 -12.47 36.87 75.40
CA HIS A 112 -11.28 36.22 74.88
C HIS A 112 -11.61 34.95 74.08
N SER A 113 -12.48 34.09 74.63
CA SER A 113 -12.92 32.86 73.93
C SER A 113 -13.72 33.17 72.66
N GLN A 114 -14.58 34.19 72.66
CA GLN A 114 -15.29 34.63 71.46
C GLN A 114 -14.32 35.16 70.39
N ALA A 115 -13.34 35.97 70.77
CA ALA A 115 -12.33 36.47 69.84
C ALA A 115 -11.48 35.32 69.25
N GLN A 116 -11.14 34.31 70.06
CA GLN A 116 -10.44 33.12 69.59
C GLN A 116 -11.29 32.29 68.60
N LEU A 117 -12.58 32.11 68.90
CA LEU A 117 -13.51 31.39 68.00
C LEU A 117 -13.67 32.13 66.67
N GLN A 118 -13.90 33.44 66.70
CA GLN A 118 -13.98 34.26 65.48
C GLN A 118 -12.69 34.20 64.66
N ALA A 119 -11.53 34.23 65.31
CA ALA A 119 -10.25 34.08 64.62
C ALA A 119 -10.07 32.68 63.99
N GLN A 120 -10.57 31.63 64.64
CA GLN A 120 -10.56 30.27 64.09
C GLN A 120 -11.52 30.13 62.92
N GLU A 121 -12.74 30.65 63.02
CA GLU A 121 -13.74 30.66 61.95
C GLU A 121 -13.21 31.42 60.72
N ALA A 122 -12.61 32.59 60.92
CA ALA A 122 -11.99 33.34 59.82
C ALA A 122 -10.86 32.56 59.13
N ARG A 123 -10.03 31.86 59.90
CA ARG A 123 -8.96 31.01 59.35
C ARG A 123 -9.51 29.80 58.58
N LEU A 124 -10.58 29.18 59.07
CA LEU A 124 -11.23 28.06 58.40
C LEU A 124 -11.89 28.53 57.10
N ALA A 125 -12.63 29.63 57.13
CA ALA A 125 -13.24 30.22 55.93
C ALA A 125 -12.18 30.55 54.85
N GLN A 126 -11.05 31.14 55.24
CA GLN A 126 -9.95 31.43 54.30
C GLN A 126 -9.34 30.15 53.70
N ARG A 127 -9.23 29.07 54.50
CA ARG A 127 -8.73 27.78 54.01
C ARG A 127 -9.73 27.13 53.06
N GLU A 128 -11.02 27.16 53.37
CA GLU A 128 -12.08 26.65 52.51
C GLU A 128 -12.11 27.38 51.17
N GLU A 129 -12.01 28.70 51.19
CA GLU A 129 -11.91 29.51 49.96
C GLU A 129 -10.66 29.14 49.15
N GLY A 130 -9.50 29.00 49.81
CA GLY A 130 -8.26 28.59 49.15
C GLY A 130 -8.34 27.19 48.53
N LEU A 131 -8.98 26.23 49.22
CA LEU A 131 -9.21 24.88 48.69
C LEU A 131 -10.21 24.88 47.53
N GLN A 132 -11.25 25.70 47.61
CA GLN A 132 -12.24 25.85 46.56
C GLN A 132 -11.61 26.43 45.29
N GLN A 133 -10.79 27.48 45.42
CA GLN A 133 -10.03 28.06 44.30
C GLN A 133 -9.04 27.05 43.69
N GLN A 134 -8.34 26.27 44.53
CA GLN A 134 -7.45 25.20 44.04
C GLN A 134 -8.21 24.12 43.28
N LYS A 135 -9.38 23.72 43.77
CA LYS A 135 -10.24 22.74 43.10
C LYS A 135 -10.70 23.28 41.74
N GLU A 136 -11.17 24.52 41.69
CA GLU A 136 -11.60 25.14 40.43
C GLU A 136 -10.46 25.27 39.42
N ALA A 137 -9.25 25.61 39.88
CA ALA A 137 -8.06 25.65 39.04
C ALA A 137 -7.68 24.25 38.52
N MET A 138 -7.77 23.21 39.36
CA MET A 138 -7.53 21.83 38.96
C MET A 138 -8.58 21.32 37.98
N ASP A 139 -9.86 21.62 38.21
CA ASP A 139 -10.96 21.27 37.30
C ASP A 139 -10.78 21.97 35.94
N ALA A 140 -10.36 23.23 35.93
CA ALA A 140 -10.03 23.95 34.71
C ALA A 140 -8.82 23.34 33.97
N ALA A 141 -7.76 22.98 34.70
CA ALA A 141 -6.59 22.31 34.13
C ALA A 141 -6.93 20.94 33.55
N LEU A 142 -7.77 20.15 34.24
CA LEU A 142 -8.25 18.86 33.74
C LEU A 142 -9.08 19.01 32.48
N LYS A 143 -10.02 19.97 32.45
CA LYS A 143 -10.81 20.27 31.23
C LYS A 143 -9.91 20.66 30.06
N LEU A 144 -8.90 21.50 30.31
CA LEU A 144 -7.94 21.90 29.29
C LEU A 144 -7.12 20.70 28.79
N ALA A 145 -6.63 19.86 29.70
CA ALA A 145 -5.88 18.65 29.35
C ALA A 145 -6.74 17.66 28.55
N HIS A 146 -8.02 17.50 28.91
CA HIS A 146 -8.96 16.69 28.15
C HIS A 146 -9.21 17.23 26.75
N ALA A 147 -9.43 18.54 26.60
CA ALA A 147 -9.60 19.18 25.30
C ALA A 147 -8.35 19.03 24.43
N GLN A 148 -7.15 19.26 25.00
CA GLN A 148 -5.89 19.04 24.30
C GLN A 148 -5.71 17.58 23.86
N ARG A 149 -6.09 16.62 24.70
CA ARG A 149 -6.03 15.19 24.35
C ARG A 149 -6.97 14.86 23.19
N GLU A 150 -8.19 15.41 23.19
CA GLU A 150 -9.14 15.21 22.10
C GLU A 150 -8.65 15.84 20.79
N ASP A 151 -8.08 17.04 20.84
CA ASP A 151 -7.50 17.70 19.66
C ASP A 151 -6.30 16.92 19.11
N LEU A 152 -5.43 16.39 19.97
CA LEU A 152 -4.32 15.54 19.56
C LEU A 152 -4.82 14.21 18.98
N SER A 153 -5.87 13.62 19.54
CA SER A 153 -6.49 12.40 19.00
C SER A 153 -7.04 12.65 17.60
N ARG A 154 -7.79 13.75 17.39
CA ARG A 154 -8.32 14.12 16.07
C ARG A 154 -7.21 14.32 15.04
N ARG A 155 -6.12 15.02 15.42
CA ARG A 155 -4.96 15.20 14.54
C ARG A 155 -4.27 13.88 14.20
N LEU A 156 -4.17 12.95 15.15
CA LEU A 156 -3.62 11.62 14.90
C LEU A 156 -4.49 10.83 13.91
N ASP A 157 -5.82 10.86 14.09
CA ASP A 157 -6.77 10.20 13.21
C ASP A 157 -6.71 10.79 11.78
N GLU A 158 -6.67 12.12 11.65
CA GLU A 158 -6.50 12.82 10.37
C GLU A 158 -5.18 12.44 9.68
N MET A 159 -4.07 12.44 10.42
CA MET A 159 -2.77 12.03 9.88
C MET A 159 -2.74 10.56 9.47
N GLN A 160 -3.42 9.69 10.22
CA GLN A 160 -3.54 8.27 9.89
C GLN A 160 -4.38 8.06 8.62
N GLN A 161 -5.48 8.79 8.45
CA GLN A 161 -6.27 8.79 7.22
C GLN A 161 -5.43 9.27 6.02
N GLN A 162 -4.71 10.39 6.15
CA GLN A 162 -3.84 10.90 5.10
C GLN A 162 -2.73 9.89 4.71
N LEU A 163 -2.16 9.17 5.69
CA LEU A 163 -1.21 8.11 5.42
C LEU A 163 -1.86 6.96 4.66
N GLN A 164 -3.05 6.51 5.06
CA GLN A 164 -3.79 5.44 4.37
C GLN A 164 -4.12 5.84 2.92
N GLU A 165 -4.59 7.06 2.69
CA GLU A 165 -4.86 7.59 1.36
C GLU A 165 -3.59 7.64 0.49
N ARG A 166 -2.47 8.10 1.06
CA ARG A 166 -1.17 8.10 0.37
C ARG A 166 -0.68 6.70 0.05
N HIS A 167 -0.82 5.73 0.96
CA HIS A 167 -0.48 4.34 0.69
C HIS A 167 -1.33 3.78 -0.45
N ALA A 168 -2.65 4.02 -0.43
CA ALA A 168 -3.54 3.59 -1.49
C ALA A 168 -3.22 4.25 -2.85
N LEU A 169 -2.76 5.51 -2.85
CA LEU A 169 -2.31 6.19 -4.07
C LEU A 169 -0.99 5.57 -4.58
N VAL A 170 -0.02 5.32 -3.70
CA VAL A 170 1.26 4.71 -4.08
C VAL A 170 1.04 3.31 -4.66
N GLU A 171 0.17 2.50 -4.05
CA GLU A 171 -0.16 1.17 -4.58
C GLU A 171 -0.84 1.25 -5.95
N ARG A 172 -1.77 2.20 -6.16
CA ARG A 172 -2.36 2.44 -7.48
C ARG A 172 -1.30 2.83 -8.53
N LEU A 173 -0.42 3.77 -8.21
CA LEU A 173 0.65 4.19 -9.11
C LEU A 173 1.65 3.05 -9.41
N ARG A 174 1.92 2.18 -8.43
CA ARG A 174 2.74 0.98 -8.64
C ARG A 174 2.09 0.00 -9.61
N GLN A 175 0.79 -0.23 -9.46
CA GLN A 175 0.01 -1.07 -10.38
C GLN A 175 0.00 -0.48 -11.79
N GLU A 176 -0.31 0.81 -11.92
CA GLU A 176 -0.28 1.51 -13.21
C GLU A 176 1.10 1.43 -13.87
N ASN A 177 2.19 1.62 -13.12
CA ASN A 177 3.54 1.51 -13.67
C ASN A 177 3.87 0.07 -14.11
N ALA A 178 3.44 -0.94 -13.35
CA ALA A 178 3.61 -2.33 -13.71
C ALA A 178 2.84 -2.69 -15.01
N ASP A 179 1.61 -2.21 -15.14
CA ASP A 179 0.80 -2.43 -16.33
C ASP A 179 1.35 -1.69 -17.56
N GLN A 180 1.84 -0.47 -17.38
CA GLN A 180 2.55 0.26 -18.44
C GLN A 180 3.82 -0.46 -18.89
N ARG A 181 4.60 -1.03 -17.95
CA ARG A 181 5.79 -1.83 -18.30
C ARG A 181 5.42 -3.06 -19.11
N LYS A 182 4.41 -3.83 -18.68
CA LYS A 182 3.89 -4.99 -19.44
C LYS A 182 3.42 -4.58 -20.83
N HIS A 183 2.72 -3.45 -20.95
CA HIS A 183 2.27 -2.95 -22.26
C HIS A 183 3.45 -2.58 -23.17
N GLN A 184 4.47 -1.91 -22.63
CA GLN A 184 5.69 -1.59 -23.38
C GLN A 184 6.46 -2.84 -23.80
N GLU A 185 6.58 -3.84 -22.92
CA GLU A 185 7.20 -5.13 -23.23
C GLU A 185 6.45 -5.85 -24.36
N ALA A 186 5.12 -5.95 -24.26
CA ALA A 186 4.28 -6.54 -25.30
C ALA A 186 4.43 -5.81 -26.65
N LEU A 187 4.47 -4.47 -26.65
CA LEU A 187 4.67 -3.71 -27.88
C LEU A 187 6.08 -3.93 -28.47
N ARG A 188 7.12 -4.02 -27.63
CA ARG A 188 8.48 -4.33 -28.08
C ARG A 188 8.57 -5.74 -28.66
N GLU A 189 7.91 -6.72 -28.05
CA GLU A 189 7.84 -8.09 -28.56
C GLU A 189 7.13 -8.14 -29.91
N GLN A 190 5.99 -7.45 -30.06
CA GLN A 190 5.27 -7.33 -31.33
C GLN A 190 6.16 -6.71 -32.42
N GLN A 191 6.82 -5.59 -32.13
CA GLN A 191 7.73 -4.95 -33.09
C GLN A 191 8.91 -5.86 -33.45
N ALA A 192 9.48 -6.58 -32.49
CA ALA A 192 10.55 -7.53 -32.74
C ALA A 192 10.10 -8.68 -33.66
N GLN A 193 8.89 -9.20 -33.44
CA GLN A 193 8.29 -10.23 -34.28
C GLN A 193 8.03 -9.71 -35.71
N GLU A 194 7.45 -8.51 -35.85
CA GLU A 194 7.23 -7.89 -37.16
C GLU A 194 8.54 -7.68 -37.93
N LEU A 195 9.59 -7.17 -37.26
CA LEU A 195 10.91 -7.01 -37.86
C LEU A 195 11.52 -8.35 -38.25
N GLN A 196 11.36 -9.38 -37.43
CA GLN A 196 11.82 -10.73 -37.73
C GLN A 196 11.12 -11.27 -38.97
N VAL A 197 9.78 -11.18 -39.05
CA VAL A 197 9.00 -11.60 -40.23
C VAL A 197 9.44 -10.83 -41.47
N ALA A 198 9.53 -9.49 -41.39
CA ALA A 198 9.96 -8.66 -42.52
C ALA A 198 11.41 -8.96 -42.95
N SER A 199 12.30 -9.36 -42.03
CA SER A 199 13.66 -9.78 -42.37
C SER A 199 13.69 -11.14 -43.06
N GLN A 200 12.88 -12.10 -42.61
CA GLN A 200 12.74 -13.41 -43.23
C GLN A 200 12.14 -13.30 -44.63
N GLU A 201 11.12 -12.45 -44.82
CA GLU A 201 10.54 -12.17 -46.13
C GLU A 201 11.57 -11.55 -47.08
N ARG A 202 12.34 -10.57 -46.62
CA ARG A 202 13.43 -9.97 -47.40
C ARG A 202 14.50 -10.99 -47.78
N GLN A 203 14.89 -11.88 -46.85
CA GLN A 203 15.82 -12.97 -47.14
C GLN A 203 15.27 -13.93 -48.18
N ARG A 204 14.02 -14.39 -48.03
CA ARG A 204 13.35 -15.27 -49.00
C ARG A 204 13.28 -14.64 -50.39
N LEU A 205 12.92 -13.36 -50.48
CA LEU A 205 12.89 -12.64 -51.75
C LEU A 205 14.30 -12.52 -52.34
N ALA A 206 15.31 -12.16 -51.53
CA ALA A 206 16.69 -12.07 -51.99
C ALA A 206 17.23 -13.42 -52.50
N GLU A 207 16.93 -14.53 -51.83
CA GLU A 207 17.26 -15.88 -52.29
C GLU A 207 16.57 -16.24 -53.60
N GLN A 208 15.29 -15.90 -53.75
CA GLN A 208 14.54 -16.11 -55.00
C GLN A 208 15.13 -15.28 -56.15
N PHE A 209 15.43 -13.99 -55.92
CA PHE A 209 16.05 -13.13 -56.93
C PHE A 209 17.44 -13.61 -57.32
N ALA A 210 18.30 -13.95 -56.35
CA ALA A 210 19.62 -14.50 -56.63
C ALA A 210 19.54 -15.84 -57.38
N GLY A 211 18.58 -16.71 -57.03
CA GLY A 211 18.32 -17.96 -57.74
C GLY A 211 17.81 -17.75 -59.17
N ASN A 212 16.95 -16.75 -59.39
CA ASN A 212 16.49 -16.36 -60.73
C ASN A 212 17.63 -15.78 -61.56
N GLU A 213 18.43 -14.88 -60.99
CA GLU A 213 19.59 -14.27 -61.64
C GLU A 213 20.60 -15.34 -62.08
N ARG A 214 20.94 -16.29 -61.21
CA ARG A 214 21.80 -17.43 -61.56
C ARG A 214 21.26 -18.25 -62.73
N ARG A 215 19.95 -18.52 -62.76
CA ARG A 215 19.30 -19.23 -63.87
C ARG A 215 19.39 -18.44 -65.17
N MET A 216 19.04 -17.16 -65.15
CA MET A 216 19.12 -16.27 -66.32
C MET A 216 20.54 -16.13 -66.85
N LEU A 217 21.54 -16.04 -65.98
CA LEU A 217 22.95 -16.00 -66.37
C LEU A 217 23.39 -17.33 -67.01
N ALA A 218 22.99 -18.46 -66.44
CA ALA A 218 23.28 -19.77 -67.03
C ALA A 218 22.63 -19.95 -68.41
N ASP A 219 21.39 -19.48 -68.58
CA ASP A 219 20.69 -19.50 -69.87
C ASP A 219 21.34 -18.55 -70.88
N LEU A 220 21.79 -17.37 -70.44
CA LEU A 220 22.56 -16.44 -71.27
C LEU A 220 23.88 -17.05 -71.71
N ASP A 221 24.64 -17.66 -70.81
CA ASP A 221 25.90 -18.33 -71.14
C ASP A 221 25.67 -19.53 -72.06
N ARG A 222 24.59 -20.29 -71.86
CA ARG A 222 24.18 -21.36 -72.78
C ARG A 222 23.87 -20.80 -74.17
N SER A 223 23.08 -19.74 -74.26
CA SER A 223 22.75 -19.10 -75.54
C SER A 223 24.00 -18.55 -76.24
N ARG A 224 24.95 -17.95 -75.48
CA ARG A 224 26.25 -17.50 -75.99
C ARG A 224 27.08 -18.65 -76.53
N GLN A 225 27.13 -19.77 -75.80
CA GLN A 225 27.83 -20.97 -76.26
C GLN A 225 27.18 -21.56 -77.52
N GLU A 226 25.85 -21.57 -77.61
CA GLU A 226 25.11 -22.00 -78.79
C GLU A 226 25.41 -21.10 -80.00
N VAL A 227 25.45 -19.77 -79.80
CA VAL A 227 25.85 -18.79 -80.83
C VAL A 227 27.32 -18.95 -81.25
N GLU A 228 28.24 -19.14 -80.31
CA GLU A 228 29.65 -19.38 -80.65
C GLU A 228 29.85 -20.70 -81.39
N LYS A 229 29.13 -21.76 -81.00
CA LYS A 229 29.13 -23.04 -81.72
C LYS A 229 28.55 -22.88 -83.13
N SER A 230 27.43 -22.16 -83.29
CA SER A 230 26.82 -21.94 -84.60
C SER A 230 27.73 -21.08 -85.49
N LYS A 231 28.34 -20.03 -84.96
CA LYS A 231 29.33 -19.19 -85.66
C LYS A 231 30.55 -19.99 -86.12
N LYS A 232 31.12 -20.85 -85.27
CA LYS A 232 32.21 -21.77 -85.66
C LYS A 232 31.77 -22.73 -86.76
N SER A 233 30.58 -23.31 -86.65
CA SER A 233 30.04 -24.20 -87.68
C SER A 233 29.81 -23.49 -89.02
N LEU A 234 29.40 -22.21 -89.00
CA LEU A 234 29.27 -21.37 -90.19
C LEU A 234 30.65 -21.08 -90.80
N GLN A 235 31.64 -20.69 -90.00
CA GLN A 235 33.02 -20.47 -90.47
C GLN A 235 33.63 -21.73 -91.08
N ASP A 236 33.43 -22.90 -90.45
CA ASP A 236 33.90 -24.17 -91.01
C ASP A 236 33.14 -24.54 -92.30
N ALA A 237 31.85 -24.20 -92.40
CA ALA A 237 31.08 -24.39 -93.63
C ALA A 237 31.53 -23.44 -94.74
N GLU A 238 31.82 -22.16 -94.43
CA GLU A 238 32.40 -21.18 -95.34
C GLU A 238 33.77 -21.66 -95.84
N ARG A 239 34.68 -22.08 -94.95
CA ARG A 239 35.98 -22.65 -95.34
C ARG A 239 35.84 -23.88 -96.22
N LYS A 240 34.89 -24.78 -95.92
CA LYS A 240 34.61 -25.94 -96.78
C LYS A 240 34.03 -25.53 -98.12
N ALA A 241 33.21 -24.48 -98.17
CA ALA A 241 32.67 -23.94 -99.40
C ALA A 241 33.76 -23.27 -100.24
N GLU A 242 34.65 -22.48 -99.62
CA GLU A 242 35.85 -21.89 -100.22
C GLU A 242 36.78 -22.97 -100.77
N ALA A 243 37.11 -24.00 -99.98
CA ALA A 243 37.93 -25.12 -100.45
C ALA A 243 37.28 -25.88 -101.63
N ARG A 244 35.96 -26.11 -101.59
CA ARG A 244 35.22 -26.68 -102.73
C ARG A 244 35.24 -25.77 -103.94
N TYR A 245 35.17 -24.46 -103.74
CA TYR A 245 35.26 -23.47 -104.81
C TYR A 245 36.65 -23.47 -105.43
N GLU A 246 37.71 -23.47 -104.63
CA GLU A 246 39.10 -23.59 -105.08
C GLU A 246 39.35 -24.92 -105.81
N GLU A 247 38.86 -26.06 -105.30
CA GLU A 247 38.95 -27.35 -105.98
C GLU A 247 38.22 -27.32 -107.33
N LEU A 248 37.02 -26.74 -107.39
CA LEU A 248 36.26 -26.60 -108.62
C LEU A 248 36.98 -25.68 -109.61
N GLN A 249 37.56 -24.58 -109.12
CA GLN A 249 38.35 -23.65 -109.91
C GLN A 249 39.62 -24.30 -110.45
N ALA A 250 40.33 -25.10 -109.63
CA ALA A 250 41.49 -25.87 -110.06
C ALA A 250 41.12 -26.93 -111.11
N ARG A 251 40.00 -27.64 -110.93
CA ARG A 251 39.47 -28.56 -111.95
C ARG A 251 39.08 -27.83 -113.24
N TYR A 252 38.48 -26.65 -113.13
CA TYR A 252 38.13 -25.82 -114.27
C TYR A 252 39.39 -25.41 -115.04
N LEU A 253 40.39 -24.84 -114.36
CA LEU A 253 41.68 -24.46 -114.95
C LEU A 253 42.38 -25.68 -115.57
N HIS A 254 42.40 -26.82 -114.89
CA HIS A 254 42.98 -28.05 -115.44
C HIS A 254 42.26 -28.52 -116.70
N SER A 255 40.91 -28.47 -116.72
CA SER A 255 40.14 -28.80 -117.92
C SER A 255 40.36 -27.79 -119.05
N GLU A 256 40.61 -26.52 -118.72
CA GLU A 256 40.96 -25.47 -119.69
C GLU A 256 42.35 -25.72 -120.29
N GLU A 257 43.34 -26.09 -119.46
CA GLU A 257 44.67 -26.52 -119.90
C GLU A 257 44.60 -27.79 -120.77
N GLU A 258 43.80 -28.79 -120.39
CA GLU A 258 43.56 -29.98 -121.22
C GLU A 258 42.90 -29.62 -122.56
N LEU A 259 41.93 -28.71 -122.57
CA LEU A 259 41.30 -28.19 -123.80
C LEU A 259 42.31 -27.46 -124.68
N LEU A 260 43.18 -26.64 -124.10
CA LEU A 260 44.26 -25.94 -124.82
C LEU A 260 45.28 -26.94 -125.38
N ASN A 261 45.68 -27.94 -124.59
CA ASN A 261 46.58 -29.02 -125.03
C ASN A 261 45.93 -29.88 -126.12
N ALA A 262 44.64 -30.21 -126.02
CA ALA A 262 43.89 -30.95 -127.04
C ALA A 262 43.72 -30.12 -128.32
N ARG A 263 43.53 -28.80 -128.20
CA ARG A 263 43.55 -27.87 -129.35
C ARG A 263 44.94 -27.84 -129.99
N ALA A 264 46.01 -27.72 -129.21
CA ALA A 264 47.39 -27.75 -129.71
C ALA A 264 47.71 -29.09 -130.41
N ALA A 265 47.30 -30.21 -129.82
CA ALA A 265 47.42 -31.54 -130.43
C ALA A 265 46.59 -31.66 -131.72
N ASN A 266 45.39 -31.09 -131.76
CA ASN A 266 44.60 -31.01 -133.00
C ASN A 266 45.30 -30.19 -134.08
N VAL A 267 45.91 -29.05 -133.73
CA VAL A 267 46.69 -28.24 -134.66
C VAL A 267 47.90 -29.03 -135.18
N GLN A 268 48.62 -29.76 -134.31
CA GLN A 268 49.73 -30.62 -134.72
C GLN A 268 49.25 -31.79 -135.61
N LEU A 269 48.11 -32.40 -135.29
CA LEU A 269 47.47 -33.42 -136.13
C LEU A 269 47.07 -32.83 -137.49
N GLN A 270 46.42 -31.68 -137.52
CA GLN A 270 46.07 -30.95 -138.75
C GLN A 270 47.32 -30.66 -139.58
N GLN A 271 48.40 -30.19 -138.97
CA GLN A 271 49.69 -29.97 -139.63
C GLN A 271 50.27 -31.28 -140.18
N SER A 272 50.26 -32.37 -139.42
CA SER A 272 50.73 -33.68 -139.90
C SER A 272 49.86 -34.25 -141.02
N THR A 273 48.55 -34.03 -141.00
CA THR A 273 47.65 -34.39 -142.10
C THR A 273 47.84 -33.49 -143.30
N ALA A 274 48.18 -32.21 -143.14
CA ALA A 274 48.54 -31.32 -144.23
C ALA A 274 49.84 -31.80 -144.89
N VAL A 275 50.86 -32.15 -144.11
CA VAL A 275 52.10 -32.76 -144.62
C VAL A 275 51.85 -34.12 -145.28
N ALA A 276 50.93 -34.94 -144.75
CA ALA A 276 50.54 -36.18 -145.39
C ALA A 276 49.74 -35.94 -146.69
N GLN A 277 48.90 -34.92 -146.75
CA GLN A 277 48.18 -34.51 -147.95
C GLN A 277 49.13 -33.95 -149.01
N GLU A 278 50.14 -33.17 -148.61
CA GLU A 278 51.23 -32.73 -149.48
C GLU A 278 51.99 -33.94 -150.05
N ARG A 279 52.36 -34.92 -149.22
CA ARG A 279 52.97 -36.18 -149.68
C ARG A 279 52.07 -37.01 -150.61
N VAL A 280 50.75 -36.98 -150.40
CA VAL A 280 49.78 -37.63 -151.30
C VAL A 280 49.62 -36.84 -152.61
N GLN A 281 49.71 -35.52 -152.58
CA GLN A 281 49.75 -34.69 -153.79
C GLN A 281 51.05 -34.92 -154.58
N GLU A 282 52.20 -35.03 -153.91
CA GLU A 282 53.48 -35.42 -154.52
C GLU A 282 53.41 -36.82 -155.16
N LEU A 283 52.81 -37.81 -154.49
CA LEU A 283 52.60 -39.14 -155.05
C LEU A 283 51.60 -39.17 -156.21
N LYS A 284 50.60 -38.28 -156.21
CA LYS A 284 49.70 -38.09 -157.36
C LYS A 284 50.41 -37.43 -158.55
N ALA A 285 51.27 -36.43 -158.31
CA ALA A 285 52.09 -35.81 -159.34
C ALA A 285 53.09 -36.81 -159.97
N LEU A 286 53.64 -37.73 -159.18
CA LEU A 286 54.50 -38.82 -159.67
C LEU A 286 53.73 -39.89 -160.47
N LEU A 287 52.44 -40.06 -160.25
CA LEU A 287 51.59 -40.95 -161.04
C LEU A 287 51.18 -40.32 -162.39
N GLU A 288 51.03 -39.00 -162.46
CA GLU A 288 50.78 -38.30 -163.74
C GLU A 288 52.00 -38.29 -164.67
N MET A 289 53.24 -38.34 -164.13
CA MET A 289 54.45 -38.49 -164.94
C MET A 289 54.68 -39.91 -165.51
N ARG A 290 53.87 -40.92 -165.13
CA ARG A 290 53.98 -42.31 -165.62
C ARG A 290 53.11 -42.60 -166.86
N ALA A 291 52.44 -41.60 -167.43
CA ALA A 291 51.46 -41.77 -168.51
C ALA A 291 52.03 -41.75 -169.95
N THR A 292 53.34 -41.84 -170.18
CA THR A 292 53.94 -41.89 -171.54
C THR A 292 54.82 -43.14 -171.79
N GLN A 293 54.20 -44.13 -172.45
CA GLN A 293 54.75 -45.19 -173.36
C GLN A 293 55.25 -46.57 -172.83
N PRO A 294 55.13 -47.66 -173.65
CA PRO A 294 54.59 -48.98 -173.21
C PRO A 294 55.37 -50.30 -173.59
N VAL A 295 54.77 -51.47 -173.21
CA VAL A 295 54.99 -52.92 -173.57
C VAL A 295 56.11 -53.68 -172.79
N ALA A 296 56.04 -54.92 -172.25
CA ALA A 296 55.19 -56.15 -172.27
C ALA A 296 55.28 -56.88 -170.88
N ALA A 297 54.22 -57.42 -170.27
CA ALA A 297 53.63 -58.79 -170.35
C ALA A 297 54.47 -59.98 -169.78
N ALA A 298 53.96 -60.63 -168.72
CA ALA A 298 53.75 -62.10 -168.62
C ALA A 298 53.11 -62.52 -167.27
N ALA A 299 52.31 -63.58 -167.32
CA ALA A 299 51.54 -64.19 -166.23
C ALA A 299 52.23 -65.42 -165.61
N VAL A 300 51.63 -65.95 -164.53
CA VAL A 300 51.46 -67.38 -164.11
C VAL A 300 51.80 -67.65 -162.63
N ASP A 301 50.73 -67.95 -161.89
CA ASP A 301 50.43 -69.07 -160.97
C ASP A 301 51.45 -69.77 -160.02
N SER A 302 50.89 -70.12 -158.85
CA SER A 302 51.09 -71.27 -157.93
C SER A 302 52.15 -71.36 -156.80
N GLN A 303 51.58 -71.44 -155.59
CA GLN A 303 51.78 -72.38 -154.46
C GLN A 303 53.05 -72.39 -153.55
N ALA A 304 52.73 -72.21 -152.25
CA ALA A 304 53.13 -72.96 -151.05
C ALA A 304 54.62 -73.19 -150.72
N ASP A 305 55.09 -72.75 -149.54
CA ASP A 305 55.12 -73.56 -148.30
C ASP A 305 55.71 -72.76 -147.09
N LYS A 306 55.03 -72.90 -145.93
CA LYS A 306 55.54 -73.19 -144.57
C LYS A 306 56.59 -72.33 -143.80
N GLN A 307 56.27 -72.27 -142.49
CA GLN A 307 57.09 -72.12 -141.26
C GLN A 307 57.24 -70.71 -140.66
N ARG A 308 56.50 -70.42 -139.56
CA ARG A 308 56.90 -70.50 -138.12
C ARG A 308 57.71 -69.24 -137.73
N THR A 309 57.36 -68.41 -136.75
CA THR A 309 56.90 -68.61 -135.34
C THR A 309 56.21 -67.32 -134.84
N ASN A 310 55.03 -67.37 -134.17
CA ASN A 310 54.83 -67.55 -132.70
C ASN A 310 55.39 -66.39 -131.84
N ASN A 311 54.77 -65.87 -130.78
CA ASN A 311 53.50 -66.15 -130.11
C ASN A 311 53.33 -65.15 -128.94
N ARG A 312 52.06 -64.86 -128.59
CA ARG A 312 51.52 -64.64 -127.22
C ARG A 312 51.95 -63.39 -126.40
N SER A 313 51.07 -62.76 -125.60
CA SER A 313 49.71 -63.15 -125.17
C SER A 313 48.88 -61.97 -124.67
N LEU A 314 47.66 -61.95 -125.17
CA LEU A 314 46.46 -61.32 -124.66
C LEU A 314 45.99 -61.89 -123.30
N GLN A 315 45.32 -61.01 -122.55
CA GLN A 315 44.01 -61.23 -121.89
C GLN A 315 43.87 -61.98 -120.55
N ARG A 316 43.07 -61.29 -119.71
CA ARG A 316 41.88 -61.74 -118.94
C ARG A 316 42.03 -62.10 -117.45
N ARG A 317 41.28 -61.31 -116.67
CA ARG A 317 40.28 -61.70 -115.65
C ARG A 317 40.68 -62.78 -114.63
N ALA A 318 40.67 -62.38 -113.35
CA ALA A 318 39.91 -63.10 -112.33
C ALA A 318 39.51 -62.14 -111.19
N LEU A 319 38.20 -62.03 -110.98
CA LEU A 319 37.57 -61.68 -109.72
C LEU A 319 37.77 -62.83 -108.74
N SER A 320 38.09 -62.55 -107.48
CA SER A 320 37.49 -63.26 -106.34
C SER A 320 37.77 -62.55 -105.02
N GLN A 321 36.70 -62.39 -104.27
CA GLN A 321 36.60 -61.80 -102.95
C GLN A 321 37.07 -62.77 -101.85
N ARG A 322 37.49 -62.18 -100.70
CA ARG A 322 37.12 -62.55 -99.30
C ARG A 322 37.76 -63.80 -98.66
N ALA A 323 38.54 -63.59 -97.57
CA ALA A 323 38.11 -63.88 -96.18
C ALA A 323 39.26 -63.79 -95.13
N LEU A 324 39.04 -62.94 -94.11
CA LEU A 324 39.19 -63.15 -92.65
C LEU A 324 40.49 -63.78 -92.06
N ARG A 325 41.17 -63.05 -91.15
CA ARG A 325 41.11 -63.19 -89.66
C ARG A 325 42.15 -62.30 -88.92
N LEU A 326 41.66 -61.58 -87.90
CA LEU A 326 42.38 -60.98 -86.74
C LEU A 326 42.95 -62.09 -85.79
N PRO A 327 43.58 -61.85 -84.59
CA PRO A 327 44.12 -60.62 -83.94
C PRO A 327 45.53 -60.76 -83.24
N ARG A 328 45.95 -59.66 -82.58
CA ARG A 328 46.77 -59.52 -81.34
C ARG A 328 48.31 -59.66 -81.41
N LYS A 329 48.99 -58.55 -81.14
CA LYS A 329 49.55 -58.23 -79.81
C LYS A 329 49.34 -56.76 -79.49
#